data_AF-A0A9R1XX27-F1
#
_entry.id   AF-A0A9R1XX27-F1
#
_cell.length_a   1.000
_cell.length_b   1.000
_cell.length_c   1.000
_cell.angle_alpha   90.00
_cell.angle_beta   90.00
_cell.angle_gamma   90.00
#
_symmetry.space_group_name_H-M   'P 1'
#
loop_
_entity.id
_entity.type
_entity.pdbx_description
1 polymer ?
#
loop_
_entity_poly.entity_id
_entity_poly.type
_entity_poly.pdbx_seq_one_letter_code
_entity_poly.pdbx_strand_id
1 'polypeptide(L)'
;MGPFSNLFANILKKDKKPLKPLPIESVFKLPSSIPNFPPGDGFATGTIDLGGLEVCQVSSFTKIWATLEGGPDNHGATFYEPSSIPEGFFMLGCYSQTNNKPLFGWILAGKSVANETSPSALAMPTDYSLIWSSESHKLKQDSGNGYIWLPTPPEGYKAVGYVVTNSPEKPSVHKIRCVRSDFTDAVEVDKWLWGLDKKMNTNNLNLFKSRPKDRGINAVSMPTGSFVVQNGGAPNDVSLVYCLRNTKNNLLAMPNLSQVKALIQTYSPKVYFHPNEEYFPSSVSWFFQNGALLYEKGKETTPSLIEPNGSNLPQGGSNDDSYWLDLPIDNPAKERVKKGDLEEARAYFHIKPMFGATFTDIALWVFYPFNGPARAKVEIINVSLGKIGEHVGDWEHLTLRVSNYNGELKKVYFSEHSGGQWINASEIEFENGNKPVAYASLHGHAFYSKPGLVLQGSGGIGIRNDTAKGNEVMDTGVRPVVVAAEYLGSLVAEPPWLNYSRKWGPKISYDINKEIKKVRSVLPRVIRRAFDKFVSGLPNEVLGEEGPTGPKMKNNWSGDEKY
;
A
#
# COMPACT_ATOMS: atom_id res chain seq x y z
N MET A 1 49.76 -54.10 -29.82
CA MET A 1 49.74 -52.86 -29.02
C MET A 1 48.48 -52.08 -29.38
N GLY A 2 47.39 -52.28 -28.63
CA GLY A 2 46.32 -51.27 -28.53
C GLY A 2 46.57 -50.41 -27.28
N PRO A 3 45.59 -49.63 -26.80
CA PRO A 3 44.71 -48.71 -27.51
C PRO A 3 44.81 -47.30 -26.87
N PHE A 4 45.06 -46.24 -27.66
CA PHE A 4 45.24 -44.86 -27.13
C PHE A 4 44.36 -43.81 -27.82
N SER A 5 43.15 -44.16 -28.28
CA SER A 5 42.26 -43.21 -28.96
C SER A 5 40.97 -42.83 -28.22
N ASN A 6 40.73 -43.30 -26.99
CA ASN A 6 39.44 -43.09 -26.30
C ASN A 6 39.47 -42.26 -25.00
N LEU A 7 40.51 -41.48 -24.73
CA LEU A 7 40.61 -40.74 -23.45
C LEU A 7 40.27 -39.24 -23.49
N PHE A 8 39.91 -38.66 -24.65
CA PHE A 8 39.63 -37.21 -24.76
C PHE A 8 38.19 -36.81 -25.10
N ALA A 9 37.24 -37.76 -25.13
CA ALA A 9 35.84 -37.44 -25.45
C ALA A 9 34.89 -37.28 -24.24
N ASN A 10 35.35 -37.52 -23.00
CA ASN A 10 34.46 -37.62 -21.84
C ASN A 10 34.67 -36.59 -20.69
N ILE A 11 35.49 -35.55 -20.85
CA ILE A 11 35.77 -34.57 -19.77
C ILE A 11 35.17 -33.17 -20.03
N LEU A 12 34.17 -33.04 -20.91
CA LEU A 12 33.42 -31.80 -21.11
C LEU A 12 31.90 -32.00 -21.15
N LYS A 13 31.38 -32.84 -20.26
CA LYS A 13 30.00 -32.67 -19.78
C LYS A 13 30.08 -31.96 -18.44
N LYS A 14 30.21 -30.62 -18.47
CA LYS A 14 29.72 -29.80 -17.36
C LYS A 14 28.22 -30.10 -17.30
N ASP A 15 27.81 -30.97 -16.38
CA ASP A 15 26.42 -31.05 -15.98
C ASP A 15 25.98 -29.62 -15.65
N LYS A 16 25.17 -29.04 -16.53
CA LYS A 16 24.50 -27.77 -16.25
C LYS A 16 23.68 -28.06 -15.00
N LYS A 17 24.16 -27.62 -13.83
CA LYS A 17 23.34 -27.58 -12.62
C LYS A 17 22.00 -26.97 -13.05
N PRO A 18 20.86 -27.64 -12.82
CA PRO A 18 19.58 -27.09 -13.19
C PRO A 18 19.50 -25.69 -12.57
N LEU A 19 19.18 -24.68 -13.39
CA LEU A 19 18.94 -23.33 -12.87
C LEU A 19 17.90 -23.48 -11.77
N LYS A 20 18.17 -22.88 -10.60
CA LYS A 20 17.15 -22.80 -9.55
C LYS A 20 15.92 -22.13 -10.19
N PRO A 21 14.71 -22.70 -10.01
CA PRO A 21 13.51 -22.10 -10.54
C PRO A 21 13.38 -20.67 -10.01
N LEU A 22 12.98 -19.75 -10.89
CA LEU A 22 12.78 -18.37 -10.49
C LEU A 22 11.56 -18.29 -9.56
N PRO A 23 11.53 -17.39 -8.56
CA PRO A 23 10.36 -17.21 -7.71
C PRO A 23 9.04 -17.07 -8.48
N ILE A 24 9.06 -16.35 -9.61
CA ILE A 24 7.90 -16.13 -10.50
C ILE A 24 7.30 -17.40 -11.11
N GLU A 25 8.03 -18.52 -11.13
CA GLU A 25 7.52 -19.82 -11.59
C GLU A 25 6.61 -20.49 -10.56
N SER A 26 6.56 -19.97 -9.33
CA SER A 26 5.61 -20.38 -8.30
C SER A 26 4.42 -19.41 -8.24
N VAL A 27 3.21 -19.94 -7.98
CA VAL A 27 1.99 -19.14 -7.77
C VAL A 27 1.77 -18.98 -6.28
N PHE A 28 1.64 -17.73 -5.81
CA PHE A 28 1.30 -17.47 -4.42
C PHE A 28 -0.19 -17.77 -4.17
N LYS A 29 -0.46 -18.35 -3.01
CA LYS A 29 -1.82 -18.48 -2.45
C LYS A 29 -1.80 -17.95 -1.03
N LEU A 30 -2.90 -17.32 -0.62
CA LEU A 30 -3.09 -16.96 0.78
C LEU A 30 -2.98 -18.22 1.67
N PRO A 31 -2.50 -18.09 2.93
CA PRO A 31 -2.30 -19.22 3.83
C PRO A 31 -3.57 -20.03 4.12
N SER A 32 -4.74 -19.41 4.04
CA SER A 32 -6.05 -20.03 4.19
C SER A 32 -6.97 -19.64 3.04
N SER A 33 -7.97 -20.50 2.76
CA SER A 33 -8.99 -20.21 1.76
C SER A 33 -9.74 -18.93 2.13
N ILE A 34 -10.09 -18.13 1.11
CA ILE A 34 -10.99 -17.00 1.27
C ILE A 34 -12.34 -17.55 1.77
N PRO A 35 -12.94 -16.98 2.83
CA PRO A 35 -14.20 -17.48 3.36
C PRO A 35 -15.35 -17.23 2.38
N ASN A 36 -16.40 -18.03 2.50
CA ASN A 36 -17.68 -17.70 1.89
C ASN A 36 -18.26 -16.48 2.60
N PHE A 37 -18.40 -15.38 1.87
CA PHE A 37 -18.95 -14.16 2.43
C PHE A 37 -20.47 -14.29 2.64
N PRO A 38 -21.03 -13.61 3.65
CA PRO A 38 -22.49 -13.50 3.80
C PRO A 38 -23.14 -12.95 2.52
N PRO A 39 -24.45 -13.24 2.30
CA PRO A 39 -25.18 -12.73 1.14
C PRO A 39 -25.11 -11.20 1.02
N GLY A 40 -25.10 -10.72 -0.22
CA GLY A 40 -25.08 -9.31 -0.60
C GLY A 40 -25.30 -9.15 -2.10
N ASP A 41 -25.33 -7.91 -2.58
CA ASP A 41 -25.86 -7.61 -3.93
C ASP A 41 -24.79 -7.60 -5.04
N GLY A 42 -23.51 -7.40 -4.71
CA GLY A 42 -22.46 -7.30 -5.74
C GLY A 42 -21.01 -7.52 -5.30
N PHE A 43 -20.73 -7.59 -4.00
CA PHE A 43 -19.38 -7.94 -3.53
C PHE A 43 -19.10 -9.44 -3.66
N ALA A 44 -17.91 -9.78 -4.13
CA ALA A 44 -17.41 -11.15 -4.28
C ALA A 44 -18.23 -12.06 -5.22
N THR A 45 -18.88 -11.48 -6.24
CA THR A 45 -19.69 -12.20 -7.24
C THR A 45 -18.90 -12.66 -8.47
N GLY A 46 -17.62 -12.26 -8.60
CA GLY A 46 -16.73 -12.57 -9.71
C GLY A 46 -16.75 -11.55 -10.86
N THR A 47 -17.82 -10.78 -11.02
CA THR A 47 -17.97 -9.77 -12.07
C THR A 47 -18.51 -8.45 -11.53
N ILE A 48 -18.14 -7.33 -12.17
CA ILE A 48 -18.61 -5.98 -11.82
C ILE A 48 -19.05 -5.27 -13.10
N ASP A 49 -20.24 -4.68 -13.10
CA ASP A 49 -20.77 -3.90 -14.23
C ASP A 49 -20.45 -2.41 -14.08
N LEU A 50 -19.66 -1.89 -15.03
CA LEU A 50 -19.20 -0.51 -15.08
C LEU A 50 -20.16 0.44 -15.81
N GLY A 51 -21.34 -0.02 -16.25
CA GLY A 51 -22.26 0.81 -17.05
C GLY A 51 -22.65 0.23 -18.41
N GLY A 52 -22.65 -1.09 -18.54
CA GLY A 52 -22.75 -1.80 -19.81
C GLY A 52 -21.44 -2.45 -20.25
N LEU A 53 -20.35 -2.20 -19.52
CA LEU A 53 -19.11 -2.96 -19.60
C LEU A 53 -18.97 -3.80 -18.33
N GLU A 54 -19.27 -5.09 -18.44
CA GLU A 54 -19.03 -6.04 -17.37
C GLU A 54 -17.55 -6.44 -17.38
N VAL A 55 -16.89 -6.43 -16.22
CA VAL A 55 -15.49 -6.81 -16.07
C VAL A 55 -15.34 -7.94 -15.05
N CYS A 56 -14.35 -8.81 -15.27
CA CYS A 56 -13.93 -9.82 -14.32
C CYS A 56 -12.43 -9.78 -14.09
N GLN A 57 -11.99 -10.18 -12.91
CA GLN A 57 -10.58 -10.25 -12.56
C GLN A 57 -10.02 -11.65 -12.84
N VAL A 58 -9.04 -11.74 -13.74
CA VAL A 58 -8.35 -12.97 -14.13
C VAL A 58 -6.98 -13.02 -13.45
N SER A 59 -6.70 -14.11 -12.73
CA SER A 59 -5.42 -14.37 -12.06
C SER A 59 -4.72 -15.66 -12.56
N SER A 60 -5.28 -16.29 -13.59
CA SER A 60 -4.70 -17.42 -14.32
C SER A 60 -3.99 -16.94 -15.58
N PHE A 61 -2.82 -17.51 -15.86
CA PHE A 61 -1.90 -16.98 -16.85
C PHE A 61 -1.17 -18.06 -17.65
N THR A 62 -0.98 -17.81 -18.95
CA THR A 62 -0.07 -18.56 -19.82
C THR A 62 1.19 -17.72 -20.04
N LYS A 63 2.37 -18.27 -19.73
CA LYS A 63 3.65 -17.58 -19.95
C LYS A 63 3.91 -17.41 -21.46
N ILE A 64 4.25 -16.19 -21.88
CA ILE A 64 4.60 -15.87 -23.27
C ILE A 64 6.12 -15.80 -23.44
N TRP A 65 6.76 -14.96 -22.62
CA TRP A 65 8.18 -14.61 -22.75
C TRP A 65 8.72 -14.14 -21.40
N ALA A 66 10.00 -14.38 -21.13
CA ALA A 66 10.70 -13.81 -19.98
C ALA A 66 12.08 -13.29 -20.39
N THR A 67 12.42 -12.14 -19.85
CA THR A 67 13.80 -11.66 -19.75
C THR A 67 14.33 -11.98 -18.36
N LEU A 68 15.58 -12.41 -18.27
CA LEU A 68 16.26 -12.87 -17.06
C LEU A 68 17.27 -11.83 -16.54
N GLU A 69 17.26 -10.63 -17.12
CA GLU A 69 18.08 -9.48 -16.74
C GLU A 69 17.36 -8.15 -17.00
N GLY A 70 17.96 -7.05 -16.53
CA GLY A 70 17.36 -5.73 -16.56
C GLY A 70 16.32 -5.52 -15.45
N GLY A 71 15.89 -4.27 -15.29
CA GLY A 71 14.93 -3.86 -14.27
C GLY A 71 15.51 -3.84 -12.84
N PRO A 72 14.63 -3.68 -11.83
CA PRO A 72 15.04 -3.67 -10.43
C PRO A 72 15.86 -4.91 -10.06
N ASP A 73 17.02 -4.67 -9.43
CA ASP A 73 17.96 -5.70 -8.98
C ASP A 73 18.46 -6.67 -10.08
N ASN A 74 18.27 -6.31 -11.36
CA ASN A 74 18.67 -7.10 -12.53
C ASN A 74 18.04 -8.51 -12.59
N HIS A 75 16.82 -8.67 -12.06
CA HIS A 75 16.12 -9.96 -12.07
C HIS A 75 15.32 -10.22 -13.35
N GLY A 76 15.10 -9.21 -14.18
CA GLY A 76 14.22 -9.31 -15.34
C GLY A 76 12.74 -9.43 -14.97
N ALA A 77 11.92 -9.70 -15.98
CA ALA A 77 10.47 -9.79 -15.86
C ALA A 77 9.90 -10.88 -16.78
N THR A 78 8.75 -11.41 -16.39
CA THR A 78 8.00 -12.40 -17.17
C THR A 78 6.67 -11.80 -17.62
N PHE A 79 6.29 -12.12 -18.85
CA PHE A 79 5.11 -11.63 -19.54
C PHE A 79 4.13 -12.76 -19.80
N TYR A 80 2.86 -12.45 -19.58
CA TYR A 80 1.79 -13.43 -19.53
C TYR A 80 0.58 -12.99 -20.34
N GLU A 81 -0.05 -13.97 -20.97
CA GLU A 81 -1.41 -13.86 -21.48
C GLU A 81 -2.38 -14.31 -20.39
N PRO A 82 -3.50 -13.60 -20.15
CA PRO A 82 -4.56 -14.15 -19.31
C PRO A 82 -5.09 -15.46 -19.91
N SER A 83 -5.23 -16.48 -19.07
CA SER A 83 -5.82 -17.77 -19.44
C SER A 83 -7.15 -17.96 -18.72
N SER A 84 -7.96 -18.92 -19.19
CA SER A 84 -9.25 -19.27 -18.55
C SER A 84 -10.22 -18.08 -18.43
N ILE A 85 -10.22 -17.20 -19.43
CA ILE A 85 -11.17 -16.09 -19.53
C ILE A 85 -12.61 -16.67 -19.64
N PRO A 86 -13.57 -16.22 -18.82
CA PRO A 86 -14.95 -16.70 -18.89
C PRO A 86 -15.60 -16.48 -20.26
N GLU A 87 -16.58 -17.33 -20.59
CA GLU A 87 -17.27 -17.24 -21.87
C GLU A 87 -17.91 -15.86 -22.10
N GLY A 88 -17.70 -15.30 -23.30
CA GLY A 88 -18.16 -13.97 -23.68
C GLY A 88 -17.32 -12.80 -23.14
N PHE A 89 -16.35 -13.05 -22.25
CA PHE A 89 -15.35 -12.06 -21.87
C PHE A 89 -14.16 -12.09 -22.82
N PHE A 90 -13.51 -10.94 -22.97
CA PHE A 90 -12.38 -10.74 -23.85
C PHE A 90 -11.21 -10.12 -23.11
N MET A 91 -9.99 -10.50 -23.53
CA MET A 91 -8.74 -9.93 -23.04
C MET A 91 -8.69 -8.42 -23.28
N LEU A 92 -8.25 -7.67 -22.27
CA LEU A 92 -8.01 -6.22 -22.34
C LEU A 92 -6.52 -5.85 -22.32
N GLY A 93 -5.62 -6.82 -22.10
CA GLY A 93 -4.18 -6.64 -22.13
C GLY A 93 -3.41 -7.87 -21.63
N CYS A 94 -2.08 -7.84 -21.76
CA CYS A 94 -1.15 -8.79 -21.14
C CYS A 94 -0.71 -8.34 -19.75
N TYR A 95 -0.29 -9.30 -18.93
CA TYR A 95 0.23 -9.07 -17.59
C TYR A 95 1.77 -9.21 -17.56
N SER A 96 2.43 -8.47 -16.67
CA SER A 96 3.87 -8.60 -16.42
C SER A 96 4.23 -8.44 -14.94
N GLN A 97 5.22 -9.20 -14.49
CA GLN A 97 5.75 -9.14 -13.13
C GLN A 97 7.27 -9.34 -13.11
N THR A 98 7.96 -8.74 -12.14
CA THR A 98 9.37 -9.01 -11.86
C THR A 98 9.59 -10.46 -11.46
N ASN A 99 10.73 -11.03 -11.88
CA ASN A 99 11.00 -12.46 -11.67
C ASN A 99 11.34 -12.83 -10.22
N ASN A 100 11.61 -11.85 -9.37
CA ASN A 100 12.06 -12.03 -7.99
C ASN A 100 10.94 -12.31 -6.98
N LYS A 101 9.71 -12.48 -7.44
CA LYS A 101 8.53 -12.69 -6.59
C LYS A 101 7.65 -13.80 -7.17
N PRO A 102 6.99 -14.61 -6.32
CA PRO A 102 5.92 -15.52 -6.75
C PRO A 102 4.85 -14.79 -7.56
N LEU A 103 4.31 -15.46 -8.58
CA LEU A 103 3.22 -14.95 -9.38
C LEU A 103 1.99 -14.69 -8.50
N PHE A 104 1.60 -13.42 -8.41
CA PHE A 104 0.46 -12.96 -7.62
C PHE A 104 -0.25 -11.78 -8.32
N GLY A 105 -0.33 -11.89 -9.64
CA GLY A 105 -0.89 -10.89 -10.52
C GLY A 105 -2.38 -11.04 -10.76
N TRP A 106 -2.95 -10.03 -11.39
CA TRP A 106 -4.29 -10.09 -11.96
C TRP A 106 -4.39 -9.12 -13.14
N ILE A 107 -5.34 -9.37 -14.03
CA ILE A 107 -5.70 -8.49 -15.13
C ILE A 107 -7.20 -8.55 -15.38
N LEU A 108 -7.80 -7.45 -15.84
CA LEU A 108 -9.21 -7.43 -16.19
C LEU A 108 -9.47 -8.00 -17.58
N ALA A 109 -10.53 -8.79 -17.69
CA ALA A 109 -11.18 -9.11 -18.94
C ALA A 109 -12.56 -8.44 -18.97
N GLY A 110 -13.05 -8.09 -20.15
CA GLY A 110 -14.29 -7.32 -20.32
C GLY A 110 -15.30 -8.01 -21.23
N LYS A 111 -16.58 -7.78 -20.97
CA LYS A 111 -17.72 -8.21 -21.77
C LYS A 111 -18.67 -7.03 -21.96
N SER A 112 -19.09 -6.79 -23.19
CA SER A 112 -20.14 -5.79 -23.44
C SER A 112 -21.48 -6.42 -23.07
N VAL A 113 -22.26 -5.73 -22.24
CA VAL A 113 -23.68 -6.05 -22.04
C VAL A 113 -24.44 -5.41 -23.20
N ALA A 114 -25.19 -6.21 -23.95
CA ALA A 114 -25.96 -5.71 -25.07
C ALA A 114 -27.00 -4.69 -24.58
N ASN A 115 -27.01 -3.51 -25.19
CA ASN A 115 -28.02 -2.50 -24.95
C ASN A 115 -28.51 -2.02 -26.32
N GLU A 116 -29.80 -2.18 -26.62
CA GLU A 116 -30.36 -1.98 -27.97
C GLU A 116 -30.15 -0.56 -28.51
N THR A 117 -29.88 0.40 -27.62
CA THR A 117 -29.78 1.84 -27.93
C THR A 117 -28.35 2.37 -27.99
N SER A 118 -27.33 1.56 -27.70
CA SER A 118 -25.94 2.01 -27.61
C SER A 118 -24.96 1.11 -28.35
N PRO A 119 -23.90 1.67 -28.97
CA PRO A 119 -22.80 0.87 -29.52
C PRO A 119 -22.17 -0.01 -28.44
N SER A 120 -21.63 -1.17 -28.83
CA SER A 120 -20.87 -2.06 -27.94
C SER A 120 -19.82 -1.29 -27.13
N ALA A 121 -19.62 -1.67 -25.86
CA ALA A 121 -18.55 -1.10 -25.04
C ALA A 121 -17.15 -1.58 -25.50
N LEU A 122 -17.10 -2.65 -26.30
CA LEU A 122 -15.88 -3.28 -26.78
C LEU A 122 -15.85 -3.38 -28.30
N ALA A 123 -14.70 -3.12 -28.90
CA ALA A 123 -14.45 -3.32 -30.32
C ALA A 123 -13.11 -4.02 -30.56
N MET A 124 -12.98 -4.69 -31.69
CA MET A 124 -11.68 -5.21 -32.14
C MET A 124 -10.80 -4.04 -32.60
N PRO A 125 -9.48 -4.10 -32.37
CA PRO A 125 -8.57 -3.18 -33.03
C PRO A 125 -8.62 -3.34 -34.55
N THR A 126 -8.25 -2.27 -35.27
CA THR A 126 -8.15 -2.28 -36.74
C THR A 126 -6.78 -2.79 -37.20
N ASP A 127 -5.74 -2.63 -36.40
CA ASP A 127 -4.37 -3.08 -36.65
C ASP A 127 -3.55 -3.07 -35.33
N TYR A 128 -2.24 -3.32 -35.42
CA TYR A 128 -1.27 -3.17 -34.33
C TYR A 128 -0.02 -2.41 -34.76
N SER A 129 0.53 -1.62 -33.84
CA SER A 129 1.85 -1.00 -33.93
C SER A 129 2.85 -1.74 -33.04
N LEU A 130 4.02 -2.09 -33.58
CA LEU A 130 5.11 -2.66 -32.78
C LEU A 130 5.77 -1.54 -31.95
N ILE A 131 5.72 -1.65 -30.62
CA ILE A 131 6.31 -0.66 -29.71
C ILE A 131 7.73 -1.01 -29.34
N TRP A 132 8.02 -2.31 -29.17
CA TRP A 132 9.33 -2.79 -28.81
C TRP A 132 9.50 -4.28 -29.16
N SER A 133 10.72 -4.69 -29.50
CA SER A 133 11.11 -6.09 -29.61
C SER A 133 12.47 -6.35 -28.96
N SER A 134 12.67 -7.58 -28.48
CA SER A 134 13.97 -8.01 -27.94
C SER A 134 14.98 -8.39 -29.02
N GLU A 135 14.59 -8.51 -30.29
CA GLU A 135 15.46 -9.01 -31.39
C GLU A 135 16.74 -8.20 -31.57
N SER A 136 16.64 -6.89 -31.40
CA SER A 136 17.75 -5.94 -31.54
C SER A 136 18.67 -5.92 -30.31
N HIS A 137 18.34 -6.68 -29.25
CA HIS A 137 19.04 -6.67 -27.98
C HIS A 137 19.61 -8.05 -27.65
N LYS A 138 20.86 -8.08 -27.19
CA LYS A 138 21.50 -9.31 -26.70
C LYS A 138 21.15 -9.53 -25.22
N LEU A 139 19.87 -9.82 -24.95
CA LEU A 139 19.37 -10.06 -23.60
C LEU A 139 19.56 -11.51 -23.17
N LYS A 140 19.88 -11.71 -21.90
CA LYS A 140 19.66 -13.01 -21.24
C LYS A 140 18.16 -13.21 -21.07
N GLN A 141 17.55 -14.07 -21.88
CA GLN A 141 16.11 -14.29 -21.94
C GLN A 141 15.79 -15.76 -22.18
N ASP A 142 14.50 -16.11 -22.11
CA ASP A 142 13.99 -17.42 -22.52
C ASP A 142 14.21 -17.68 -24.02
N SER A 143 13.95 -18.91 -24.48
CA SER A 143 14.07 -19.25 -25.91
C SER A 143 13.09 -18.43 -26.76
N GLY A 144 13.63 -17.59 -27.65
CA GLY A 144 12.86 -16.74 -28.55
C GLY A 144 13.02 -15.25 -28.24
N ASN A 145 12.21 -14.43 -28.89
CA ASN A 145 12.17 -12.98 -28.71
C ASN A 145 10.79 -12.54 -28.22
N GLY A 146 10.74 -11.48 -27.42
CA GLY A 146 9.51 -10.82 -27.01
C GLY A 146 9.18 -9.65 -27.93
N TYR A 147 7.90 -9.50 -28.27
CA TYR A 147 7.38 -8.38 -29.06
C TYR A 147 6.18 -7.78 -28.34
N ILE A 148 6.20 -6.46 -28.14
CA ILE A 148 5.16 -5.69 -27.47
C ILE A 148 4.41 -4.87 -28.53
N TRP A 149 3.12 -5.16 -28.68
CA TRP A 149 2.24 -4.55 -29.67
C TRP A 149 1.20 -3.65 -28.99
N LEU A 150 1.04 -2.45 -29.52
CA LEU A 150 -0.06 -1.55 -29.18
C LEU A 150 -1.21 -1.76 -30.17
N PRO A 151 -2.42 -2.14 -29.74
CA PRO A 151 -3.58 -2.20 -30.61
C PRO A 151 -3.96 -0.80 -31.12
N THR A 152 -4.27 -0.70 -32.41
CA THR A 152 -4.83 0.50 -33.04
C THR A 152 -6.35 0.49 -32.82
N PRO A 153 -6.89 1.33 -31.92
CA PRO A 153 -8.33 1.32 -31.66
C PRO A 153 -9.11 1.93 -32.84
N PRO A 154 -10.33 1.44 -33.13
CA PRO A 154 -11.24 2.12 -34.04
C PRO A 154 -11.70 3.47 -33.47
N GLU A 155 -12.29 4.32 -34.31
CA GLU A 155 -12.82 5.62 -33.90
C GLU A 155 -13.81 5.48 -32.74
N GLY A 156 -13.65 6.34 -31.71
CA GLY A 156 -14.46 6.31 -30.49
C GLY A 156 -13.98 5.31 -29.42
N TYR A 157 -12.93 4.53 -29.67
CA TYR A 157 -12.37 3.56 -28.71
C TYR A 157 -10.92 3.90 -28.34
N LYS A 158 -10.44 3.29 -27.24
CA LYS A 158 -9.08 3.42 -26.71
C LYS A 158 -8.48 2.05 -26.38
N ALA A 159 -7.16 1.96 -26.48
CA ALA A 159 -6.40 0.82 -25.98
C ALA A 159 -6.24 0.94 -24.45
N VAL A 160 -6.48 -0.16 -23.72
CA VAL A 160 -6.36 -0.20 -22.24
C VAL A 160 -5.28 -1.18 -21.76
N GLY A 161 -4.50 -1.71 -22.70
CA GLY A 161 -3.42 -2.66 -22.47
C GLY A 161 -2.69 -3.00 -23.77
N TYR A 162 -1.59 -3.75 -23.63
CA TYR A 162 -0.74 -4.20 -24.73
C TYR A 162 -0.94 -5.69 -25.00
N VAL A 163 -0.59 -6.13 -26.21
CA VAL A 163 -0.43 -7.55 -26.54
C VAL A 163 1.05 -7.88 -26.57
N VAL A 164 1.45 -8.94 -25.87
CA VAL A 164 2.81 -9.49 -25.95
C VAL A 164 2.77 -10.79 -26.73
N THR A 165 3.78 -11.04 -27.55
CA THR A 165 3.92 -12.26 -28.34
C THR A 165 5.37 -12.73 -28.35
N ASN A 166 5.58 -13.98 -28.75
CA ASN A 166 6.90 -14.58 -29.00
C ASN A 166 7.18 -14.78 -30.50
N SER A 167 6.43 -14.08 -31.37
CA SER A 167 6.54 -14.13 -32.83
C SER A 167 6.64 -12.71 -33.39
N PRO A 168 7.46 -12.47 -34.44
CA PRO A 168 7.53 -11.18 -35.11
C PRO A 168 6.29 -10.83 -35.93
N GLU A 169 5.39 -11.80 -36.16
CA GLU A 169 4.15 -11.58 -36.90
C GLU A 169 3.14 -10.78 -36.08
N LYS A 170 2.38 -9.91 -36.76
CA LYS A 170 1.30 -9.16 -36.11
C LYS A 170 0.29 -10.12 -35.49
N PRO A 171 -0.15 -9.89 -34.24
CA PRO A 171 -1.20 -10.71 -33.63
C PRO A 171 -2.54 -10.52 -34.34
N SER A 172 -3.43 -11.51 -34.20
CA SER A 172 -4.80 -11.42 -34.71
C SER A 172 -5.57 -10.25 -34.06
N VAL A 173 -6.38 -9.53 -34.84
CA VAL A 173 -7.29 -8.50 -34.31
C VAL A 173 -8.37 -9.07 -33.39
N HIS A 174 -8.62 -10.38 -33.43
CA HIS A 174 -9.55 -11.03 -32.49
C HIS A 174 -8.97 -11.20 -31.08
N LYS A 175 -7.65 -11.04 -30.91
CA LYS A 175 -6.91 -11.39 -29.69
C LYS A 175 -7.22 -10.50 -28.48
N ILE A 176 -7.47 -9.21 -28.71
CA ILE A 176 -7.74 -8.21 -27.67
C ILE A 176 -8.98 -7.38 -28.03
N ARG A 177 -9.56 -6.66 -27.07
CA ARG A 177 -10.56 -5.62 -27.33
C ARG A 177 -10.07 -4.25 -26.89
N CYS A 178 -10.40 -3.25 -27.72
CA CYS A 178 -10.37 -1.85 -27.36
C CYS A 178 -11.67 -1.47 -26.66
N VAL A 179 -11.62 -0.45 -25.80
CA VAL A 179 -12.73 -0.04 -24.94
C VAL A 179 -13.28 1.30 -25.39
N ARG A 180 -14.60 1.46 -25.43
CA ARG A 180 -15.25 2.71 -25.84
C ARG A 180 -14.80 3.85 -24.91
N SER A 181 -14.55 5.02 -25.48
CA SER A 181 -13.78 6.09 -24.81
C SER A 181 -14.40 6.59 -23.51
N ASP A 182 -15.72 6.52 -23.37
CA ASP A 182 -16.46 6.91 -22.15
C ASP A 182 -16.23 5.97 -20.95
N PHE A 183 -15.85 4.71 -21.20
CA PHE A 183 -15.41 3.76 -20.16
C PHE A 183 -13.90 3.82 -19.89
N THR A 184 -13.20 4.85 -20.37
CA THR A 184 -11.75 4.98 -20.19
C THR A 184 -11.37 6.30 -19.55
N ASP A 185 -10.23 6.31 -18.89
CA ASP A 185 -9.66 7.52 -18.29
C ASP A 185 -8.13 7.50 -18.32
N ALA A 186 -7.53 8.67 -18.10
CA ALA A 186 -6.09 8.85 -18.12
C ALA A 186 -5.40 8.02 -17.03
N VAL A 187 -4.26 7.44 -17.40
CA VAL A 187 -3.42 6.63 -16.51
C VAL A 187 -2.15 7.39 -16.19
N GLU A 188 -1.59 7.14 -15.02
CA GLU A 188 -0.23 7.53 -14.66
C GLU A 188 0.63 6.30 -14.39
N VAL A 189 1.94 6.47 -14.54
CA VAL A 189 2.92 5.44 -14.19
C VAL A 189 3.04 5.32 -12.67
N ASP A 190 3.12 4.08 -12.19
CA ASP A 190 3.32 3.73 -10.79
C ASP A 190 4.72 3.14 -10.60
N LYS A 191 4.83 1.90 -10.14
CA LYS A 191 6.11 1.26 -9.83
C LYS A 191 6.81 0.79 -11.10
N TRP A 192 8.10 1.09 -11.20
CA TRP A 192 8.96 0.54 -12.25
C TRP A 192 8.99 -1.00 -12.16
N LEU A 193 8.56 -1.65 -13.23
CA LEU A 193 8.52 -3.10 -13.36
C LEU A 193 9.80 -3.62 -14.01
N TRP A 194 10.19 -3.03 -15.14
CA TRP A 194 11.32 -3.53 -15.92
C TRP A 194 11.88 -2.47 -16.87
N GLY A 195 13.15 -2.61 -17.23
CA GLY A 195 13.81 -1.85 -18.28
C GLY A 195 15.11 -2.55 -18.66
N LEU A 196 15.78 -2.11 -19.73
CA LEU A 196 17.01 -2.77 -20.20
C LEU A 196 18.16 -2.68 -19.18
N ASP A 197 18.22 -1.57 -18.45
CA ASP A 197 19.28 -1.29 -17.49
C ASP A 197 18.91 -1.75 -16.07
N LYS A 198 19.92 -1.84 -15.19
CA LYS A 198 19.76 -2.14 -13.76
C LYS A 198 19.14 -0.98 -12.97
N LYS A 199 19.11 0.20 -13.58
CA LYS A 199 18.53 1.44 -13.05
C LYS A 199 17.72 2.08 -14.16
N MET A 200 16.70 2.84 -13.79
CA MET A 200 15.86 3.52 -14.75
C MET A 200 16.69 4.44 -15.66
N ASN A 201 16.58 4.24 -16.96
CA ASN A 201 17.25 5.03 -17.98
C ASN A 201 16.20 5.57 -18.95
N THR A 202 15.99 6.89 -18.91
CA THR A 202 14.95 7.57 -19.69
C THR A 202 15.20 7.58 -21.20
N ASN A 203 16.40 7.17 -21.65
CA ASN A 203 16.72 7.02 -23.07
C ASN A 203 16.39 5.61 -23.60
N ASN A 204 16.05 4.67 -22.71
CA ASN A 204 15.73 3.29 -23.04
C ASN A 204 14.25 2.99 -22.73
N LEU A 205 13.80 1.81 -23.17
CA LEU A 205 12.49 1.27 -22.82
C LEU A 205 12.38 1.05 -21.31
N ASN A 206 11.28 1.53 -20.73
CA ASN A 206 10.87 1.22 -19.37
C ASN A 206 9.40 0.79 -19.32
N LEU A 207 9.12 -0.19 -18.47
CA LEU A 207 7.79 -0.71 -18.18
C LEU A 207 7.43 -0.39 -16.74
N PHE A 208 6.20 0.07 -16.54
CA PHE A 208 5.68 0.46 -15.24
C PHE A 208 4.36 -0.22 -14.97
N LYS A 209 4.04 -0.43 -13.69
CA LYS A 209 2.65 -0.62 -13.27
C LYS A 209 1.87 0.64 -13.61
N SER A 210 0.57 0.45 -13.80
CA SER A 210 -0.35 1.51 -14.20
C SER A 210 -1.37 1.76 -13.09
N ARG A 211 -1.73 3.04 -12.88
CA ARG A 211 -2.81 3.42 -11.96
C ARG A 211 -3.57 4.64 -12.50
N PRO A 212 -4.86 4.81 -12.18
CA PRO A 212 -5.61 6.02 -12.54
C PRO A 212 -4.98 7.27 -11.93
N LYS A 213 -5.06 8.41 -12.62
CA LYS A 213 -4.54 9.69 -12.11
C LYS A 213 -5.33 10.21 -10.91
N ASP A 214 -6.66 10.22 -11.01
CA ASP A 214 -7.55 10.57 -9.91
C ASP A 214 -7.88 9.33 -9.06
N ARG A 215 -7.76 9.47 -7.74
CA ARG A 215 -7.89 8.38 -6.76
C ARG A 215 -8.45 8.90 -5.45
N GLY A 216 -9.26 8.07 -4.81
CA GLY A 216 -9.92 8.38 -3.55
C GLY A 216 -11.34 7.85 -3.57
N ILE A 217 -12.08 8.13 -2.49
CA ILE A 217 -13.43 7.59 -2.28
C ILE A 217 -14.46 8.03 -3.32
N ASN A 218 -14.20 9.16 -4.00
CA ASN A 218 -15.06 9.71 -5.05
C ASN A 218 -14.55 9.42 -6.47
N ALA A 219 -13.38 8.79 -6.60
CA ALA A 219 -12.78 8.51 -7.90
C ALA A 219 -13.41 7.28 -8.54
N VAL A 220 -13.74 7.39 -9.82
CA VAL A 220 -14.48 6.36 -10.57
C VAL A 220 -13.60 5.46 -11.45
N SER A 221 -12.31 5.79 -11.55
CA SER A 221 -11.38 5.15 -12.48
C SER A 221 -10.59 4.03 -11.79
N MET A 222 -10.17 3.02 -12.56
CA MET A 222 -9.56 1.79 -12.03
C MET A 222 -8.48 1.22 -12.95
N PRO A 223 -7.41 0.63 -12.39
CA PRO A 223 -6.37 0.01 -13.20
C PRO A 223 -6.88 -1.28 -13.86
N THR A 224 -6.35 -1.58 -15.04
CA THR A 224 -6.68 -2.82 -15.77
C THR A 224 -5.88 -4.02 -15.27
N GLY A 225 -4.80 -3.80 -14.51
CA GLY A 225 -3.82 -4.82 -14.14
C GLY A 225 -2.70 -5.00 -15.19
N SER A 226 -2.80 -4.33 -16.35
CA SER A 226 -1.74 -4.25 -17.36
C SER A 226 -0.62 -3.28 -16.94
N PHE A 227 0.44 -3.24 -17.74
CA PHE A 227 1.57 -2.31 -17.62
C PHE A 227 1.49 -1.17 -18.65
N VAL A 228 2.27 -0.10 -18.40
CA VAL A 228 2.52 1.01 -19.33
C VAL A 228 3.95 0.94 -19.84
N VAL A 229 4.14 1.24 -21.13
CA VAL A 229 5.45 1.30 -21.78
C VAL A 229 5.84 2.76 -22.03
N GLN A 230 7.05 3.14 -21.63
CA GLN A 230 7.69 4.39 -21.99
C GLN A 230 8.96 4.11 -22.79
N ASN A 231 9.01 4.60 -24.03
CA ASN A 231 10.20 4.54 -24.88
C ASN A 231 11.02 5.82 -24.72
N GLY A 232 12.35 5.68 -24.79
CA GLY A 232 13.24 6.83 -24.70
C GLY A 232 13.01 7.86 -25.80
N GLY A 233 12.95 9.13 -25.40
CA GLY A 233 12.73 10.27 -26.30
C GLY A 233 11.27 10.64 -26.56
N ALA A 234 10.29 9.86 -26.08
CA ALA A 234 8.88 10.27 -26.10
C ALA A 234 8.57 11.28 -24.97
N PRO A 235 7.66 12.26 -25.16
CA PRO A 235 7.22 13.13 -24.08
C PRO A 235 6.64 12.28 -22.93
N ASN A 236 7.10 12.52 -21.70
CA ASN A 236 6.67 11.78 -20.51
C ASN A 236 5.14 11.82 -20.24
N ASP A 237 4.42 12.76 -20.86
CA ASP A 237 2.99 13.02 -20.62
C ASP A 237 2.02 12.26 -21.53
N VAL A 238 2.49 11.51 -22.54
CA VAL A 238 1.59 10.79 -23.46
C VAL A 238 1.60 9.29 -23.15
N SER A 239 0.65 8.84 -22.33
CA SER A 239 0.38 7.41 -22.19
C SER A 239 -0.30 6.87 -23.45
N LEU A 240 0.20 5.76 -23.98
CA LEU A 240 -0.37 5.08 -25.15
C LEU A 240 -1.57 4.19 -24.80
N VAL A 241 -1.80 3.95 -23.51
CA VAL A 241 -2.91 3.14 -22.99
C VAL A 241 -3.65 3.90 -21.89
N TYR A 242 -4.90 3.50 -21.67
CA TYR A 242 -5.82 4.11 -20.72
C TYR A 242 -6.20 3.13 -19.60
N CYS A 243 -6.70 3.65 -18.50
CA CYS A 243 -7.35 2.87 -17.45
C CYS A 243 -8.86 2.81 -17.69
N LEU A 244 -9.59 1.98 -16.93
CA LEU A 244 -11.05 1.89 -17.07
C LEU A 244 -11.75 2.91 -16.16
N ARG A 245 -12.99 3.23 -16.50
CA ARG A 245 -13.86 4.13 -15.76
C ARG A 245 -15.21 3.46 -15.48
N ASN A 246 -15.66 3.53 -14.23
CA ASN A 246 -17.01 3.16 -13.85
C ASN A 246 -17.98 4.30 -14.20
N THR A 247 -18.79 4.13 -15.24
CA THR A 247 -19.71 5.18 -15.73
C THR A 247 -21.02 5.22 -14.94
N LYS A 248 -21.39 4.15 -14.23
CA LYS A 248 -22.55 4.18 -13.31
C LYS A 248 -22.28 4.99 -12.04
N ASN A 249 -21.01 5.09 -11.63
CA ASN A 249 -20.61 5.62 -10.32
C ASN A 249 -21.45 5.03 -9.17
N ASN A 250 -21.83 3.75 -9.30
CA ASN A 250 -22.56 3.07 -8.25
C ASN A 250 -21.58 2.26 -7.38
N LEU A 251 -21.97 2.07 -6.13
CA LEU A 251 -21.16 1.39 -5.11
C LEU A 251 -21.68 -0.05 -4.91
N LEU A 252 -22.31 -0.65 -5.94
CA LEU A 252 -22.97 -1.97 -5.83
C LEU A 252 -22.00 -3.11 -5.52
N ALA A 253 -20.75 -2.99 -5.95
CA ALA A 253 -19.71 -3.97 -5.66
C ALA A 253 -19.08 -3.81 -4.27
N MET A 254 -19.45 -2.77 -3.50
CA MET A 254 -18.95 -2.60 -2.14
C MET A 254 -19.55 -3.65 -1.19
N PRO A 255 -18.79 -4.13 -0.20
CA PRO A 255 -19.30 -5.08 0.79
C PRO A 255 -20.37 -4.45 1.68
N ASN A 256 -21.46 -5.16 1.96
CA ASN A 256 -22.39 -4.73 3.01
C ASN A 256 -21.78 -4.88 4.41
N LEU A 257 -22.44 -4.38 5.46
CA LEU A 257 -21.90 -4.41 6.83
C LEU A 257 -21.56 -5.82 7.34
N SER A 258 -22.33 -6.85 6.94
CA SER A 258 -22.04 -8.23 7.35
C SER A 258 -20.79 -8.78 6.65
N GLN A 259 -20.60 -8.43 5.38
CA GLN A 259 -19.40 -8.78 4.61
C GLN A 259 -18.17 -8.01 5.11
N VAL A 260 -18.32 -6.73 5.51
CA VAL A 260 -17.26 -5.96 6.19
C VAL A 260 -16.81 -6.65 7.48
N LYS A 261 -17.74 -7.12 8.32
CA LYS A 261 -17.39 -7.88 9.54
C LYS A 261 -16.62 -9.16 9.21
N ALA A 262 -17.01 -9.88 8.18
CA ALA A 262 -16.30 -11.08 7.72
C ALA A 262 -14.87 -10.74 7.22
N LEU A 263 -14.70 -9.65 6.48
CA LEU A 263 -13.39 -9.17 6.02
C LEU A 263 -12.47 -8.80 7.19
N ILE A 264 -12.99 -8.06 8.17
CA ILE A 264 -12.24 -7.70 9.39
C ILE A 264 -11.81 -8.98 10.12
N GLN A 265 -12.71 -9.93 10.36
CA GLN A 265 -12.34 -11.18 11.03
C GLN A 265 -11.26 -11.98 10.27
N THR A 266 -11.30 -11.94 8.94
CA THR A 266 -10.37 -12.69 8.08
C THR A 266 -8.99 -12.06 7.99
N TYR A 267 -8.93 -10.73 7.86
CA TYR A 267 -7.74 -10.00 7.46
C TYR A 267 -7.23 -9.00 8.50
N SER A 268 -7.87 -8.85 9.67
CA SER A 268 -7.38 -7.97 10.73
C SER A 268 -5.97 -8.36 11.16
N PRO A 269 -4.98 -7.47 11.03
CA PRO A 269 -3.59 -7.77 11.35
C PRO A 269 -3.33 -8.05 12.82
N LYS A 270 -2.24 -8.78 13.05
CA LYS A 270 -1.55 -8.85 14.34
C LYS A 270 -0.41 -7.85 14.36
N VAL A 271 -0.42 -6.98 15.35
CA VAL A 271 0.63 -5.97 15.57
C VAL A 271 1.50 -6.43 16.72
N TYR A 272 2.76 -6.76 16.44
CA TYR A 272 3.76 -7.09 17.45
C TYR A 272 4.46 -5.83 17.94
N PHE A 273 4.61 -5.72 19.25
CA PHE A 273 5.37 -4.64 19.88
C PHE A 273 6.81 -5.07 20.14
N HIS A 274 7.72 -4.10 20.11
CA HIS A 274 9.11 -4.33 20.46
C HIS A 274 9.20 -4.85 21.93
N PRO A 275 10.11 -5.79 22.28
CA PRO A 275 10.24 -6.33 23.65
C PRO A 275 10.51 -5.30 24.76
N ASN A 276 10.89 -4.08 24.39
CA ASN A 276 11.20 -2.98 25.30
C ASN A 276 10.15 -1.87 25.21
N GLU A 277 9.02 -2.11 24.56
CA GLU A 277 7.94 -1.12 24.47
C GLU A 277 7.36 -0.87 25.86
N GLU A 278 7.16 0.41 26.19
CA GLU A 278 6.60 0.87 27.46
C GLU A 278 5.26 1.57 27.28
N TYR A 279 4.95 2.00 26.06
CA TYR A 279 3.77 2.77 25.70
C TYR A 279 2.90 1.96 24.74
N PHE A 280 1.84 1.36 25.27
CA PHE A 280 0.91 0.52 24.52
C PHE A 280 -0.29 1.33 24.03
N PRO A 281 -1.04 0.83 23.04
CA PRO A 281 -2.26 1.49 22.62
C PRO A 281 -3.34 1.41 23.71
N SER A 282 -4.39 2.21 23.54
CA SER A 282 -5.63 2.10 24.31
C SER A 282 -6.83 2.38 23.40
N SER A 283 -8.05 2.23 23.91
CA SER A 283 -9.18 2.89 23.25
C SER A 283 -9.20 4.37 23.57
N VAL A 284 -9.75 5.17 22.65
CA VAL A 284 -10.05 6.60 22.87
C VAL A 284 -10.96 6.79 24.08
N SER A 285 -11.95 5.92 24.26
CA SER A 285 -12.89 6.02 25.38
C SER A 285 -12.19 5.78 26.71
N TRP A 286 -11.30 4.77 26.77
CA TRP A 286 -10.46 4.53 27.93
C TRP A 286 -9.59 5.75 28.25
N PHE A 287 -8.96 6.36 27.25
CA PHE A 287 -8.13 7.56 27.44
C PHE A 287 -8.94 8.71 28.08
N PHE A 288 -10.14 9.00 27.57
CA PHE A 288 -11.02 10.02 28.14
C PHE A 288 -11.49 9.68 29.56
N GLN A 289 -11.94 8.45 29.79
CA GLN A 289 -12.39 7.99 31.10
C GLN A 289 -11.29 7.94 32.17
N ASN A 290 -10.03 7.86 31.74
CA ASN A 290 -8.88 7.85 32.64
C ASN A 290 -8.28 9.24 32.90
N GLY A 291 -9.06 10.30 32.65
CA GLY A 291 -8.76 11.66 33.10
C GLY A 291 -8.03 12.52 32.09
N ALA A 292 -8.08 12.17 30.80
CA ALA A 292 -7.65 13.09 29.74
C ALA A 292 -8.51 14.37 29.76
N LEU A 293 -7.87 15.49 29.41
CA LEU A 293 -8.42 16.82 29.60
C LEU A 293 -8.45 17.60 28.29
N LEU A 294 -9.49 18.41 28.10
CA LEU A 294 -9.61 19.38 27.02
C LEU A 294 -9.14 20.75 27.53
N TYR A 295 -8.14 21.31 26.86
CA TYR A 295 -7.63 22.64 27.10
C TYR A 295 -8.16 23.63 26.06
N GLU A 296 -8.42 24.85 26.50
CA GLU A 296 -8.81 25.99 25.66
C GLU A 296 -7.76 27.10 25.82
N LYS A 297 -7.33 27.67 24.69
CA LYS A 297 -6.37 28.78 24.67
C LYS A 297 -6.91 29.98 25.45
N GLY A 298 -6.14 30.47 26.41
CA GLY A 298 -6.52 31.55 27.32
C GLY A 298 -7.31 31.11 28.56
N LYS A 299 -7.60 29.81 28.73
CA LYS A 299 -8.24 29.23 29.93
C LYS A 299 -7.50 27.98 30.44
N GLU A 300 -6.17 27.96 30.28
CA GLU A 300 -5.35 26.77 30.52
C GLU A 300 -5.34 26.32 31.99
N THR A 301 -5.66 27.19 32.94
CA THR A 301 -5.71 26.88 34.37
C THR A 301 -6.97 26.11 34.79
N THR A 302 -7.98 26.04 33.93
CA THR A 302 -9.26 25.38 34.20
C THR A 302 -9.66 24.46 33.04
N PRO A 303 -8.90 23.39 32.76
CA PRO A 303 -9.24 22.46 31.70
C PRO A 303 -10.50 21.66 32.03
N SER A 304 -11.21 21.19 30.99
CA SER A 304 -12.46 20.45 31.12
C SER A 304 -12.25 18.94 30.99
N LEU A 305 -13.02 18.13 31.72
CA LEU A 305 -13.08 16.69 31.49
C LEU A 305 -13.69 16.40 30.11
N ILE A 306 -13.23 15.33 29.47
CA ILE A 306 -13.74 14.88 28.18
C ILE A 306 -14.79 13.79 28.42
N GLU A 307 -15.93 13.90 27.75
CA GLU A 307 -16.97 12.86 27.79
C GLU A 307 -16.45 11.56 27.14
N PRO A 308 -16.89 10.36 27.58
CA PRO A 308 -16.32 9.08 27.11
C PRO A 308 -16.32 8.84 25.59
N ASN A 309 -17.19 9.51 24.84
CA ASN A 309 -17.24 9.44 23.37
C ASN A 309 -16.76 10.74 22.68
N GLY A 310 -16.30 11.73 23.44
CA GLY A 310 -15.87 13.04 22.97
C GLY A 310 -17.00 13.97 22.52
N SER A 311 -18.24 13.77 22.99
CA SER A 311 -19.39 14.59 22.59
C SER A 311 -19.26 16.08 22.94
N ASN A 312 -18.48 16.40 23.98
CA ASN A 312 -18.19 17.77 24.39
C ASN A 312 -16.95 18.37 23.71
N LEU A 313 -16.32 17.65 22.78
CA LEU A 313 -15.21 18.19 21.98
C LEU A 313 -15.75 19.16 20.91
N PRO A 314 -15.02 20.25 20.60
CA PRO A 314 -15.33 21.13 19.48
C PRO A 314 -15.46 20.37 18.16
N GLN A 315 -16.65 20.43 17.57
CA GLN A 315 -16.98 19.71 16.32
C GLN A 315 -16.68 20.56 15.09
N GLY A 316 -16.09 19.95 14.06
CA GLY A 316 -15.84 20.58 12.75
C GLY A 316 -14.77 21.68 12.78
N GLY A 317 -14.61 22.37 11.63
CA GLY A 317 -13.54 23.36 11.42
C GLY A 317 -12.18 22.73 11.12
N SER A 318 -11.15 23.59 11.04
CA SER A 318 -9.74 23.18 10.88
C SER A 318 -9.00 23.27 12.21
N ASN A 319 -7.79 22.72 12.26
CA ASN A 319 -6.90 22.99 13.39
C ASN A 319 -6.52 24.48 13.42
N ASP A 320 -7.03 25.19 14.42
CA ASP A 320 -6.88 26.63 14.65
C ASP A 320 -6.05 26.94 15.92
N ASP A 321 -5.44 25.90 16.51
CA ASP A 321 -4.69 25.96 17.78
C ASP A 321 -5.49 26.54 18.96
N SER A 322 -6.82 26.56 18.89
CA SER A 322 -7.67 27.08 19.97
C SER A 322 -7.94 26.06 21.08
N TYR A 323 -7.83 24.76 20.77
CA TYR A 323 -8.00 23.66 21.71
C TYR A 323 -6.93 22.58 21.52
N TRP A 324 -6.62 21.85 22.59
CA TRP A 324 -5.83 20.62 22.53
C TRP A 324 -6.23 19.65 23.64
N LEU A 325 -5.91 18.38 23.47
CA LEU A 325 -6.03 17.37 24.52
C LEU A 325 -4.72 17.25 25.30
N ASP A 326 -4.79 16.86 26.57
CA ASP A 326 -3.60 16.51 27.36
C ASP A 326 -3.91 15.39 28.36
N LEU A 327 -2.85 14.83 28.94
CA LEU A 327 -2.88 13.83 29.99
C LEU A 327 -3.47 14.40 31.31
N PRO A 328 -3.86 13.52 32.25
CA PRO A 328 -4.26 13.95 33.60
C PRO A 328 -3.20 14.83 34.29
N ILE A 329 -3.65 15.76 35.14
CA ILE A 329 -2.77 16.65 35.92
C ILE A 329 -2.00 15.88 37.00
N ASP A 330 -2.64 14.90 37.63
CA ASP A 330 -2.04 14.08 38.69
C ASP A 330 -0.90 13.21 38.12
N ASN A 331 0.33 13.34 38.66
CA ASN A 331 1.51 12.68 38.12
C ASN A 331 1.40 11.14 38.10
N PRO A 332 0.97 10.46 39.17
CA PRO A 332 0.70 9.02 39.11
C PRO A 332 -0.30 8.63 38.02
N ALA A 333 -1.43 9.34 37.89
CA ALA A 333 -2.40 9.10 36.84
C ALA A 333 -1.82 9.34 35.44
N LYS A 334 -1.07 10.43 35.27
CA LYS A 334 -0.37 10.78 34.03
C LYS A 334 0.56 9.68 33.55
N GLU A 335 1.45 9.21 34.41
CA GLU A 335 2.41 8.16 34.06
C GLU A 335 1.74 6.81 33.80
N ARG A 336 0.61 6.51 34.48
CA ARG A 336 -0.21 5.35 34.15
C ARG A 336 -0.87 5.47 32.78
N VAL A 337 -1.49 6.61 32.48
CA VAL A 337 -2.22 6.83 31.21
C VAL A 337 -1.27 6.80 30.02
N LYS A 338 -0.05 7.32 30.15
CA LYS A 338 0.98 7.22 29.09
C LYS A 338 1.25 5.79 28.65
N LYS A 339 1.25 4.83 29.57
CA LYS A 339 1.53 3.42 29.27
C LYS A 339 0.44 2.75 28.44
N GLY A 340 -0.74 3.36 28.36
CA GLY A 340 -1.90 2.78 27.70
C GLY A 340 -2.45 1.54 28.40
N ASP A 341 -3.30 0.82 27.68
CA ASP A 341 -3.99 -0.36 28.17
C ASP A 341 -4.32 -1.25 26.98
N LEU A 342 -3.44 -2.25 26.76
CA LEU A 342 -3.52 -3.14 25.61
C LEU A 342 -4.79 -4.01 25.64
N GLU A 343 -5.33 -4.33 26.82
CA GLU A 343 -6.54 -5.14 26.97
C GLU A 343 -7.80 -4.36 26.58
N GLU A 344 -7.80 -3.05 26.84
CA GLU A 344 -8.86 -2.10 26.46
C GLU A 344 -8.64 -1.45 25.09
N ALA A 345 -7.53 -1.76 24.42
CA ALA A 345 -7.21 -1.23 23.10
C ALA A 345 -8.24 -1.66 22.05
N ARG A 346 -8.54 -0.74 21.11
CA ARG A 346 -9.47 -0.96 20.00
C ARG A 346 -8.83 -0.55 18.70
N ALA A 347 -9.15 -1.27 17.64
CA ALA A 347 -8.81 -0.88 16.27
C ALA A 347 -10.02 -0.24 15.60
N TYR A 348 -9.81 0.94 15.01
CA TYR A 348 -10.87 1.75 14.41
C TYR A 348 -10.80 1.66 12.89
N PHE A 349 -11.83 1.10 12.26
CA PHE A 349 -11.85 0.77 10.84
C PHE A 349 -12.63 1.81 10.03
N HIS A 350 -12.04 2.29 8.94
CA HIS A 350 -12.67 3.07 7.88
C HIS A 350 -12.71 2.25 6.60
N ILE A 351 -13.91 2.05 6.05
CA ILE A 351 -14.14 1.24 4.86
C ILE A 351 -14.34 2.16 3.65
N LYS A 352 -13.34 2.18 2.77
CA LYS A 352 -13.23 3.13 1.66
C LYS A 352 -13.53 2.43 0.32
N PRO A 353 -14.46 2.94 -0.50
CA PRO A 353 -14.53 2.54 -1.91
C PRO A 353 -13.29 3.04 -2.63
N MET A 354 -12.58 2.17 -3.33
CA MET A 354 -11.39 2.53 -4.09
C MET A 354 -11.47 2.02 -5.52
N PHE A 355 -10.86 2.77 -6.43
CA PHE A 355 -10.81 2.47 -7.86
C PHE A 355 -12.20 2.17 -8.43
N GLY A 356 -13.09 3.15 -8.42
CA GLY A 356 -14.47 3.00 -8.92
C GLY A 356 -15.25 1.87 -8.26
N ALA A 357 -15.02 1.65 -6.96
CA ALA A 357 -15.60 0.58 -6.14
C ALA A 357 -15.25 -0.86 -6.59
N THR A 358 -14.19 -1.06 -7.37
CA THR A 358 -13.68 -2.40 -7.68
C THR A 358 -12.72 -2.94 -6.61
N PHE A 359 -12.29 -2.08 -5.71
CA PHE A 359 -11.53 -2.43 -4.52
C PHE A 359 -12.14 -1.78 -3.29
N THR A 360 -11.95 -2.42 -2.15
CA THR A 360 -12.22 -1.85 -0.84
C THR A 360 -10.90 -1.66 -0.12
N ASP A 361 -10.60 -0.43 0.27
CA ASP A 361 -9.55 -0.17 1.25
C ASP A 361 -10.14 -0.21 2.66
N ILE A 362 -9.57 -1.03 3.52
CA ILE A 362 -9.91 -1.14 4.94
C ILE A 362 -8.75 -0.50 5.69
N ALA A 363 -8.88 0.80 5.98
CA ALA A 363 -7.90 1.52 6.81
C ALA A 363 -8.23 1.24 8.28
N LEU A 364 -7.26 0.74 9.04
CA LEU A 364 -7.38 0.59 10.48
C LEU A 364 -6.48 1.58 11.18
N TRP A 365 -6.99 2.19 12.24
CA TRP A 365 -6.31 3.15 13.07
C TRP A 365 -6.19 2.61 14.49
N VAL A 366 -5.03 2.81 15.10
CA VAL A 366 -4.71 2.45 16.48
C VAL A 366 -4.30 3.73 17.20
N PHE A 367 -4.93 3.95 18.36
CA PHE A 367 -4.65 5.11 19.19
C PHE A 367 -3.67 4.76 20.31
N TYR A 368 -2.66 5.59 20.50
CA TYR A 368 -1.75 5.54 21.63
C TYR A 368 -1.94 6.79 22.49
N PRO A 369 -2.10 6.66 23.81
CA PRO A 369 -2.14 7.84 24.68
C PRO A 369 -0.86 8.68 24.66
N PHE A 370 0.27 8.05 24.31
CA PHE A 370 1.57 8.71 24.32
C PHE A 370 2.54 8.06 23.33
N ASN A 371 3.22 8.90 22.55
CA ASN A 371 4.38 8.52 21.74
C ASN A 371 5.65 8.80 22.55
N GLY A 372 6.52 7.80 22.65
CA GLY A 372 7.72 7.88 23.47
C GLY A 372 8.87 8.66 22.81
N PRO A 373 10.01 8.81 23.52
CA PRO A 373 11.11 9.60 23.04
C PRO A 373 11.85 8.94 21.88
N ALA A 374 12.21 9.76 20.88
CA ALA A 374 12.94 9.33 19.71
C ALA A 374 14.38 8.90 20.03
N ARG A 375 14.89 7.99 19.21
CA ARG A 375 16.27 7.49 19.29
C ARG A 375 16.94 7.73 17.94
N ALA A 376 18.24 7.98 17.94
CA ALA A 376 19.01 8.15 16.71
C ALA A 376 20.22 7.23 16.67
N LYS A 377 20.67 6.94 15.45
CA LYS A 377 21.96 6.34 15.17
C LYS A 377 22.85 7.42 14.57
N VAL A 378 24.07 7.54 15.07
CA VAL A 378 25.12 8.40 14.53
C VAL A 378 26.32 7.52 14.26
N GLU A 379 26.45 7.09 13.00
CA GLU A 379 27.46 6.12 12.57
C GLU A 379 27.34 4.79 13.33
N ILE A 380 28.25 4.52 14.27
CA ILE A 380 28.28 3.29 15.06
C ILE A 380 27.65 3.44 16.46
N ILE A 381 27.21 4.65 16.83
CA ILE A 381 26.68 4.94 18.16
C ILE A 381 25.16 5.15 18.11
N ASN A 382 24.45 4.56 19.08
CA ASN A 382 23.04 4.79 19.29
C ASN A 382 22.85 5.81 20.43
N VAL A 383 21.98 6.79 20.22
CA VAL A 383 21.69 7.85 21.19
C VAL A 383 20.20 7.94 21.48
N SER A 384 19.84 8.09 22.75
CA SER A 384 18.52 8.62 23.11
C SER A 384 18.53 10.11 22.84
N LEU A 385 17.45 10.65 22.28
CA LEU A 385 17.31 12.08 22.04
C LEU A 385 16.65 12.83 23.22
N GLY A 386 16.67 12.24 24.42
CA GLY A 386 16.03 12.83 25.59
C GLY A 386 14.52 12.80 25.41
N LYS A 387 13.88 13.98 25.40
CA LYS A 387 12.44 14.15 25.18
C LYS A 387 12.05 14.42 23.73
N ILE A 388 13.03 14.57 22.84
CA ILE A 388 12.76 14.90 21.44
C ILE A 388 11.91 13.80 20.81
N GLY A 389 10.82 14.18 20.16
CA GLY A 389 9.85 13.27 19.52
C GLY A 389 8.79 12.68 20.44
N GLU A 390 8.87 12.87 21.77
CA GLU A 390 7.78 12.43 22.65
C GLU A 390 6.56 13.37 22.51
N HIS A 391 5.34 12.83 22.49
CA HIS A 391 4.14 13.66 22.48
C HIS A 391 2.93 12.92 23.03
N VAL A 392 1.97 13.69 23.55
CA VAL A 392 0.67 13.15 23.97
C VAL A 392 -0.18 12.87 22.74
N GLY A 393 -0.86 11.73 22.79
CA GLY A 393 -1.71 11.22 21.73
C GLY A 393 -0.92 10.83 20.50
N ASP A 394 -1.21 9.67 19.94
CA ASP A 394 -0.68 9.28 18.65
C ASP A 394 -1.64 8.37 17.88
N TRP A 395 -1.57 8.47 16.56
CA TRP A 395 -2.46 7.76 15.64
C TRP A 395 -1.65 7.07 14.56
N GLU A 396 -1.57 5.75 14.69
CA GLU A 396 -0.92 4.89 13.72
C GLU A 396 -1.93 4.10 12.90
N HIS A 397 -1.59 3.82 11.65
CA HIS A 397 -2.50 3.15 10.74
C HIS A 397 -1.82 2.17 9.80
N LEU A 398 -2.63 1.24 9.30
CA LEU A 398 -2.28 0.42 8.15
C LEU A 398 -3.54 0.24 7.30
N THR A 399 -3.38 0.01 6.00
CA THR A 399 -4.53 -0.11 5.08
C THR A 399 -4.47 -1.41 4.30
N LEU A 400 -5.54 -2.20 4.37
CA LEU A 400 -5.70 -3.42 3.59
C LEU A 400 -6.41 -3.09 2.28
N ARG A 401 -5.89 -3.53 1.13
CA ARG A 401 -6.60 -3.41 -0.16
C ARG A 401 -7.16 -4.75 -0.60
N VAL A 402 -8.48 -4.86 -0.62
CA VAL A 402 -9.24 -6.07 -0.95
C VAL A 402 -9.91 -5.93 -2.31
N SER A 403 -9.85 -6.98 -3.12
CA SER A 403 -10.54 -7.05 -4.41
C SER A 403 -12.04 -7.27 -4.21
N ASN A 404 -12.89 -6.41 -4.78
CA ASN A 404 -14.35 -6.57 -4.66
C ASN A 404 -14.90 -7.67 -5.57
N TYR A 405 -14.10 -8.22 -6.49
CA TYR A 405 -14.49 -9.35 -7.35
C TYR A 405 -14.60 -10.66 -6.57
N ASN A 406 -13.75 -10.88 -5.57
CA ASN A 406 -13.64 -12.18 -4.88
C ASN A 406 -13.28 -12.07 -3.39
N GLY A 407 -13.10 -10.87 -2.85
CA GLY A 407 -12.70 -10.64 -1.47
C GLY A 407 -11.24 -11.01 -1.14
N GLU A 408 -10.38 -11.19 -2.15
CA GLU A 408 -8.97 -11.50 -1.95
C GLU A 408 -8.16 -10.26 -1.52
N LEU A 409 -7.37 -10.40 -0.46
CA LEU A 409 -6.40 -9.39 -0.04
C LEU A 409 -5.26 -9.30 -1.07
N LYS A 410 -5.08 -8.12 -1.69
CA LYS A 410 -4.04 -7.92 -2.72
C LYS A 410 -2.75 -7.31 -2.16
N LYS A 411 -2.88 -6.35 -1.25
CA LYS A 411 -1.72 -5.65 -0.66
C LYS A 411 -2.09 -4.98 0.65
N VAL A 412 -1.08 -4.72 1.47
CA VAL A 412 -1.19 -3.99 2.72
C VAL A 412 -0.26 -2.79 2.66
N TYR A 413 -0.77 -1.64 3.05
CA TYR A 413 -0.01 -0.42 3.25
C TYR A 413 0.40 -0.35 4.72
N PHE A 414 1.71 -0.24 4.96
CA PHE A 414 2.28 -0.03 6.28
C PHE A 414 2.62 1.46 6.39
N SER A 415 2.01 2.17 7.35
CA SER A 415 2.29 3.59 7.56
C SER A 415 3.62 3.76 8.29
N GLU A 416 4.64 4.14 7.55
CA GLU A 416 5.96 4.46 8.08
C GLU A 416 6.08 6.00 8.23
N HIS A 417 7.15 6.48 8.87
CA HIS A 417 7.40 7.92 8.92
C HIS A 417 7.71 8.50 7.54
N SER A 418 7.20 9.71 7.28
CA SER A 418 7.35 10.44 6.00
C SER A 418 6.60 9.84 4.80
N GLY A 419 5.68 8.90 5.05
CA GLY A 419 4.97 8.12 4.04
C GLY A 419 5.15 6.63 4.34
N GLY A 420 4.40 5.78 3.67
CA GLY A 420 4.45 4.34 3.94
C GLY A 420 4.77 3.53 2.71
N GLN A 421 4.55 2.22 2.80
CA GLN A 421 4.82 1.31 1.69
C GLN A 421 3.65 0.36 1.46
N TRP A 422 3.17 0.32 0.21
CA TRP A 422 2.34 -0.78 -0.27
C TRP A 422 3.19 -2.03 -0.53
N ILE A 423 2.84 -3.13 0.13
CA ILE A 423 3.50 -4.43 -0.02
C ILE A 423 2.46 -5.47 -0.44
N ASN A 424 2.77 -6.24 -1.48
CA ASN A 424 1.84 -7.26 -1.98
C ASN A 424 1.62 -8.34 -0.92
N ALA A 425 0.43 -8.95 -0.91
CA ALA A 425 0.13 -10.03 0.00
C ALA A 425 1.11 -11.21 -0.15
N SER A 426 1.70 -11.41 -1.33
CA SER A 426 2.73 -12.44 -1.55
C SER A 426 4.08 -12.19 -0.87
N GLU A 427 4.26 -11.03 -0.23
CA GLU A 427 5.54 -10.58 0.34
C GLU A 427 5.46 -10.23 1.83
N ILE A 428 4.28 -10.38 2.44
CA ILE A 428 4.05 -10.12 3.86
C ILE A 428 3.93 -11.43 4.64
N GLU A 429 4.16 -11.34 5.93
CA GLU A 429 3.95 -12.43 6.87
C GLU A 429 2.48 -12.53 7.25
N PHE A 430 2.01 -13.75 7.49
CA PHE A 430 0.67 -14.05 7.97
C PHE A 430 0.74 -14.96 9.18
N GLU A 431 -0.25 -14.84 10.06
CA GLU A 431 -0.37 -15.69 11.24
C GLU A 431 -1.84 -16.05 11.51
N ASN A 432 -2.12 -17.26 11.99
CA ASN A 432 -3.48 -17.72 12.28
C ASN A 432 -4.46 -17.55 11.10
N GLY A 433 -4.05 -18.02 9.92
CA GLY A 433 -4.82 -17.92 8.69
C GLY A 433 -4.39 -16.73 7.85
N ASN A 434 -5.34 -15.90 7.42
CA ASN A 434 -5.10 -14.80 6.49
C ASN A 434 -4.85 -13.45 7.19
N LYS A 435 -4.53 -13.43 8.49
CA LYS A 435 -4.22 -12.19 9.21
C LYS A 435 -2.78 -11.75 8.94
N PRO A 436 -2.56 -10.57 8.33
CA PRO A 436 -1.22 -10.01 8.15
C PRO A 436 -0.51 -9.79 9.49
N VAL A 437 0.82 -9.80 9.45
CA VAL A 437 1.65 -9.41 10.59
C VAL A 437 2.25 -8.03 10.34
N ALA A 438 2.20 -7.19 11.36
CA ALA A 438 2.86 -5.88 11.40
C ALA A 438 3.72 -5.78 12.67
N TYR A 439 4.75 -4.95 12.60
CA TYR A 439 5.66 -4.69 13.72
C TYR A 439 5.67 -3.20 14.01
N ALA A 440 5.29 -2.81 15.22
CA ALA A 440 5.35 -1.43 15.69
C ALA A 440 6.79 -1.06 16.07
N SER A 441 7.24 0.13 15.67
CA SER A 441 8.54 0.64 16.10
C SER A 441 8.53 0.99 17.58
N LEU A 442 9.65 0.74 18.26
CA LEU A 442 9.84 1.08 19.66
C LEU A 442 9.64 2.58 19.88
N HIS A 443 8.73 2.93 20.79
CA HIS A 443 8.31 4.28 21.18
C HIS A 443 7.60 5.11 20.11
N GLY A 444 7.97 4.96 18.85
CA GLY A 444 7.46 5.73 17.71
C GLY A 444 6.25 5.11 17.01
N HIS A 445 5.95 3.85 17.34
CA HIS A 445 4.78 3.05 16.94
C HIS A 445 4.47 2.85 15.45
N ALA A 446 5.15 3.54 14.53
CA ALA A 446 5.05 3.35 13.10
C ALA A 446 5.12 1.86 12.71
N PHE A 447 4.27 1.46 11.77
CA PHE A 447 4.12 0.05 11.42
C PHE A 447 5.02 -0.36 10.25
N TYR A 448 5.65 -1.52 10.40
CA TYR A 448 6.51 -2.12 9.40
C TYR A 448 6.12 -3.57 9.12
N SER A 449 6.40 -4.04 7.91
CA SER A 449 6.11 -5.42 7.49
C SER A 449 7.11 -6.47 7.98
N LYS A 450 8.27 -6.03 8.50
CA LYS A 450 9.36 -6.91 8.94
C LYS A 450 9.98 -6.38 10.23
N PRO A 451 10.50 -7.27 11.09
CA PRO A 451 11.31 -6.86 12.23
C PRO A 451 12.68 -6.37 11.76
N GLY A 452 13.29 -5.45 12.51
CA GLY A 452 14.62 -4.92 12.25
C GLY A 452 14.73 -3.43 12.50
N LEU A 453 15.85 -2.84 12.07
CA LEU A 453 16.06 -1.40 12.14
C LEU A 453 15.75 -0.76 10.79
N VAL A 454 14.80 0.17 10.77
CA VAL A 454 14.66 1.14 9.69
C VAL A 454 15.22 2.48 10.15
N LEU A 455 16.16 3.04 9.38
CA LEU A 455 16.83 4.29 9.70
C LEU A 455 16.26 5.42 8.84
N GLN A 456 15.62 6.40 9.48
CA GLN A 456 15.16 7.62 8.81
C GLN A 456 16.33 8.62 8.75
N GLY A 457 17.12 8.51 7.69
CA GLY A 457 18.30 9.32 7.43
C GLY A 457 19.20 8.71 6.36
N SER A 458 20.48 9.09 6.33
CA SER A 458 21.42 8.63 5.30
C SER A 458 22.84 8.46 5.86
N GLY A 459 23.66 7.66 5.17
CA GLY A 459 25.07 7.47 5.54
C GLY A 459 25.28 6.86 6.94
N GLY A 460 24.32 6.07 7.43
CA GLY A 460 24.36 5.50 8.80
C GLY A 460 23.97 6.48 9.91
N ILE A 461 23.42 7.65 9.57
CA ILE A 461 22.95 8.65 10.52
C ILE A 461 21.46 8.90 10.31
N GLY A 462 20.64 8.81 11.37
CA GLY A 462 19.19 8.98 11.26
C GLY A 462 18.41 8.65 12.54
N ILE A 463 17.10 8.93 12.53
CA ILE A 463 16.17 8.44 13.57
C ILE A 463 15.99 6.93 13.41
N ARG A 464 15.98 6.21 14.52
CA ARG A 464 15.86 4.76 14.57
C ARG A 464 14.40 4.36 14.75
N ASN A 465 13.91 3.54 13.83
CA ASN A 465 12.67 2.79 13.97
C ASN A 465 13.06 1.33 14.20
N ASP A 466 13.21 0.97 15.47
CA ASP A 466 13.56 -0.38 15.90
C ASP A 466 12.30 -1.22 16.06
N THR A 467 12.12 -2.24 15.23
CA THR A 467 11.01 -3.19 15.31
C THR A 467 11.52 -4.58 15.66
N ALA A 468 10.74 -5.34 16.44
CA ALA A 468 11.07 -6.71 16.79
C ALA A 468 9.80 -7.49 17.14
N LYS A 469 9.88 -8.81 17.07
CA LYS A 469 8.80 -9.70 17.52
C LYS A 469 8.87 -9.87 19.05
N GLY A 470 8.20 -9.00 19.79
CA GLY A 470 8.07 -9.14 21.25
C GLY A 470 6.97 -10.12 21.67
N ASN A 471 6.80 -10.25 22.99
CA ASN A 471 5.76 -11.11 23.57
C ASN A 471 4.38 -10.44 23.54
N GLU A 472 4.34 -9.11 23.63
CA GLU A 472 3.11 -8.34 23.56
C GLU A 472 2.65 -8.19 22.10
N VAL A 473 1.37 -8.48 21.85
CA VAL A 473 0.77 -8.47 20.52
C VAL A 473 -0.68 -8.02 20.59
N MET A 474 -1.08 -7.13 19.69
CA MET A 474 -2.48 -6.75 19.49
C MET A 474 -3.06 -7.50 18.29
N ASP A 475 -4.09 -8.31 18.50
CA ASP A 475 -4.96 -8.76 17.40
C ASP A 475 -6.06 -7.72 17.18
N THR A 476 -5.93 -6.95 16.10
CA THR A 476 -6.85 -5.84 15.77
C THR A 476 -8.27 -6.30 15.45
N GLY A 477 -8.50 -7.61 15.27
CA GLY A 477 -9.81 -8.21 15.02
C GLY A 477 -10.59 -8.60 16.28
N VAL A 478 -9.98 -8.47 17.47
CA VAL A 478 -10.61 -8.85 18.75
C VAL A 478 -11.57 -7.78 19.28
N ARG A 479 -11.24 -6.50 19.12
CA ARG A 479 -12.13 -5.35 19.48
C ARG A 479 -12.26 -4.35 18.33
N PRO A 480 -12.79 -4.76 17.17
CA PRO A 480 -12.91 -3.90 16.02
C PRO A 480 -14.07 -2.92 16.20
N VAL A 481 -13.87 -1.67 15.77
CA VAL A 481 -14.93 -0.66 15.70
C VAL A 481 -14.92 -0.07 14.30
N VAL A 482 -15.97 -0.30 13.52
CA VAL A 482 -16.15 0.41 12.24
C VAL A 482 -16.62 1.82 12.55
N VAL A 483 -15.77 2.81 12.27
CA VAL A 483 -16.03 4.23 12.60
C VAL A 483 -16.50 5.03 11.41
N ALA A 484 -16.24 4.57 10.18
CA ALA A 484 -16.71 5.22 8.96
C ALA A 484 -16.86 4.20 7.83
N ALA A 485 -17.94 4.36 7.06
CA ALA A 485 -18.20 3.68 5.80
C ALA A 485 -19.31 4.47 5.09
N GLU A 486 -18.93 5.57 4.44
CA GLU A 486 -19.86 6.61 3.95
C GLU A 486 -20.94 6.04 3.02
N TYR A 487 -20.60 5.01 2.24
CA TYR A 487 -21.52 4.32 1.33
C TYR A 487 -22.60 3.48 2.01
N LEU A 488 -22.44 3.16 3.30
CA LEU A 488 -23.44 2.46 4.11
C LEU A 488 -24.41 3.43 4.82
N GLY A 489 -24.27 4.74 4.61
CA GLY A 489 -25.14 5.76 5.20
C GLY A 489 -25.17 5.68 6.73
N SER A 490 -26.37 5.71 7.31
CA SER A 490 -26.57 5.71 8.77
C SER A 490 -26.33 4.36 9.47
N LEU A 491 -26.00 3.29 8.73
CA LEU A 491 -25.68 1.98 9.33
C LEU A 491 -24.37 2.00 10.12
N VAL A 492 -23.48 2.96 9.83
CA VAL A 492 -22.24 3.19 10.57
C VAL A 492 -22.29 4.60 11.15
N ALA A 493 -22.34 4.69 12.48
CA ALA A 493 -22.33 5.96 13.18
C ALA A 493 -20.89 6.39 13.49
N GLU A 494 -20.50 7.55 12.99
CA GLU A 494 -19.22 8.17 13.36
C GLU A 494 -19.24 8.57 14.84
N PRO A 495 -18.21 8.23 15.63
CA PRO A 495 -18.14 8.72 17.00
C PRO A 495 -17.77 10.22 17.03
N PRO A 496 -18.26 11.01 18.00
CA PRO A 496 -18.03 12.46 18.04
C PRO A 496 -16.55 12.87 18.04
N TRP A 497 -15.68 12.11 18.73
CA TRP A 497 -14.24 12.38 18.73
C TRP A 497 -13.59 12.32 17.34
N LEU A 498 -14.17 11.58 16.39
CA LEU A 498 -13.61 11.46 15.04
C LEU A 498 -13.66 12.79 14.29
N ASN A 499 -14.60 13.66 14.65
CA ASN A 499 -14.80 14.98 14.07
C ASN A 499 -14.05 16.09 14.83
N TYR A 500 -13.21 15.73 15.81
CA TYR A 500 -12.33 16.67 16.50
C TYR A 500 -11.09 16.98 15.65
N SER A 501 -11.09 18.16 15.03
CA SER A 501 -10.06 18.60 14.07
C SER A 501 -8.81 19.23 14.71
N ARG A 502 -8.69 19.26 16.04
CA ARG A 502 -7.59 19.92 16.77
C ARG A 502 -6.60 18.88 17.30
N LYS A 503 -5.58 19.34 18.04
CA LYS A 503 -4.44 18.52 18.47
C LYS A 503 -4.81 17.56 19.60
N TRP A 504 -4.34 16.33 19.47
CA TRP A 504 -4.43 15.27 20.46
C TRP A 504 -3.28 15.30 21.49
N GLY A 505 -2.68 16.47 21.67
CA GLY A 505 -1.59 16.71 22.62
C GLY A 505 -1.23 18.20 22.66
N PRO A 506 -0.57 18.68 23.72
CA PRO A 506 -0.10 20.04 23.79
C PRO A 506 1.01 20.30 22.77
N LYS A 507 1.24 21.57 22.47
CA LYS A 507 2.46 22.03 21.80
C LYS A 507 3.44 22.52 22.85
N ILE A 508 4.52 21.78 23.07
CA ILE A 508 5.54 22.14 24.06
C ILE A 508 6.86 22.43 23.35
N SER A 509 7.26 23.69 23.41
CA SER A 509 8.60 24.13 23.02
C SER A 509 9.49 24.16 24.26
N TYR A 510 10.17 23.05 24.57
CA TYR A 510 11.27 23.09 25.54
C TYR A 510 12.49 23.81 24.95
N ASP A 511 13.52 24.11 25.75
CA ASP A 511 14.81 24.54 25.21
C ASP A 511 15.46 23.35 24.50
N ILE A 512 15.06 23.14 23.25
CA ILE A 512 15.55 22.08 22.35
C ILE A 512 17.08 22.12 22.31
N ASN A 513 17.69 23.31 22.37
CA ASN A 513 19.14 23.43 22.45
C ASN A 513 19.71 22.83 23.73
N LYS A 514 18.99 22.87 24.86
CA LYS A 514 19.41 22.24 26.11
C LYS A 514 19.38 20.71 26.00
N GLU A 515 18.32 20.13 25.43
CA GLU A 515 18.26 18.67 25.22
C GLU A 515 19.32 18.20 24.22
N ILE A 516 19.50 18.91 23.10
CA ILE A 516 20.57 18.65 22.15
C ILE A 516 21.94 18.76 22.83
N LYS A 517 22.18 19.79 23.65
CA LYS A 517 23.44 19.96 24.39
C LYS A 517 23.70 18.82 25.38
N LYS A 518 22.67 18.33 26.08
CA LYS A 518 22.79 17.18 26.98
C LYS A 518 23.23 15.94 26.21
N VAL A 519 22.52 15.58 25.13
CA VAL A 519 22.89 14.44 24.28
C VAL A 519 24.28 14.62 23.68
N ARG A 520 24.60 15.80 23.19
CA ARG A 520 25.92 16.13 22.63
C ARG A 520 27.06 15.98 23.64
N SER A 521 26.81 16.29 24.91
CA SER A 521 27.84 16.28 25.96
C SER A 521 28.37 14.87 26.24
N VAL A 522 27.52 13.85 26.09
CA VAL A 522 27.87 12.44 26.30
C VAL A 522 28.47 11.77 25.05
N LEU A 523 28.44 12.44 23.89
CA LEU A 523 29.02 11.90 22.66
C LEU A 523 30.54 12.10 22.58
N PRO A 524 31.30 11.11 22.05
CA PRO A 524 32.71 11.26 21.73
C PRO A 524 32.98 12.45 20.81
N ARG A 525 34.07 13.19 21.06
CA ARG A 525 34.40 14.42 20.31
C ARG A 525 34.43 14.22 18.79
N VAL A 526 34.85 13.05 18.34
CA VAL A 526 35.00 12.70 16.92
C VAL A 526 33.66 12.67 16.16
N ILE A 527 32.54 12.31 16.82
CA ILE A 527 31.22 12.22 16.17
C ILE A 527 30.30 13.43 16.44
N ARG A 528 30.71 14.36 17.31
CA ARG A 528 29.86 15.54 17.65
C ARG A 528 29.48 16.37 16.43
N ARG A 529 30.41 16.54 15.47
CA ARG A 529 30.11 17.27 14.22
C ARG A 529 29.05 16.56 13.36
N ALA A 530 29.10 15.23 13.30
CA ALA A 530 28.12 14.43 12.56
C ALA A 530 26.73 14.52 13.22
N PHE A 531 26.67 14.45 14.56
CA PHE A 531 25.45 14.67 15.33
C PHE A 531 24.89 16.09 15.15
N ASP A 532 25.73 17.12 15.27
CA ASP A 532 25.31 18.53 15.11
C ASP A 532 24.69 18.75 13.73
N LYS A 533 25.30 18.19 12.67
CA LYS A 533 24.76 18.24 11.30
C LYS A 533 23.42 17.49 11.17
N PHE A 534 23.31 16.32 11.77
CA PHE A 534 22.07 15.53 11.74
C PHE A 534 20.91 16.26 12.41
N VAL A 535 21.11 16.76 13.63
CA VAL A 535 20.08 17.47 14.38
C VAL A 535 19.63 18.73 13.65
N SER A 536 20.55 19.46 13.02
CA SER A 536 20.21 20.63 12.20
C SER A 536 19.37 20.30 10.96
N GLY A 537 19.34 19.03 10.55
CA GLY A 537 18.54 18.54 9.43
C GLY A 537 17.25 17.83 9.84
N LEU A 538 16.93 17.76 11.14
CA LEU A 538 15.68 17.17 11.61
C LEU A 538 14.49 18.10 11.28
N PRO A 539 13.34 17.55 10.85
CA PRO A 539 12.12 18.32 10.70
C PRO A 539 11.70 18.98 12.01
N ASN A 540 11.09 20.16 11.95
CA ASN A 540 10.61 20.88 13.14
C ASN A 540 9.60 20.06 13.94
N GLU A 541 8.84 19.22 13.24
CA GLU A 541 7.85 18.28 13.78
C GLU A 541 8.48 17.24 14.71
N VAL A 542 9.74 16.87 14.48
CA VAL A 542 10.49 15.94 15.35
C VAL A 542 11.12 16.68 16.53
N LEU A 543 11.45 17.96 16.33
CA LEU A 543 12.23 18.73 17.29
C LEU A 543 11.42 19.22 18.50
N GLY A 544 10.10 19.36 18.39
CA GLY A 544 9.20 19.75 19.49
C GLY A 544 8.25 18.61 19.90
N GLU A 545 7.57 18.79 21.03
CA GLU A 545 6.43 17.95 21.38
C GLU A 545 5.18 18.61 20.80
N GLU A 546 4.55 17.99 19.80
CA GLU A 546 3.31 18.50 19.20
C GLU A 546 2.39 17.33 18.88
N GLY A 547 1.32 17.19 19.66
CA GLY A 547 0.35 16.12 19.43
C GLY A 547 -0.31 16.22 18.05
N PRO A 548 -0.64 15.08 17.41
CA PRO A 548 -1.17 15.04 16.05
C PRO A 548 -2.63 15.49 16.00
N THR A 549 -3.12 15.79 14.81
CA THR A 549 -4.57 15.81 14.54
C THR A 549 -5.12 14.39 14.37
N GLY A 550 -6.42 14.23 14.58
CA GLY A 550 -7.10 12.93 14.49
C GLY A 550 -7.14 12.33 13.07
N PRO A 551 -7.55 11.05 12.93
CA PRO A 551 -7.51 10.30 11.67
C PRO A 551 -8.22 10.98 10.50
N LYS A 552 -9.39 11.57 10.75
CA LYS A 552 -10.20 12.23 9.70
C LYS A 552 -9.53 13.45 9.07
N MET A 553 -8.53 14.02 9.73
CA MET A 553 -7.76 15.16 9.24
C MET A 553 -6.57 14.75 8.37
N LYS A 554 -6.32 13.45 8.19
CA LYS A 554 -5.24 12.94 7.36
C LYS A 554 -5.70 12.89 5.89
N ASN A 555 -4.83 13.28 4.96
CA ASN A 555 -5.18 13.34 3.53
C ASN A 555 -5.62 12.00 2.94
N ASN A 556 -5.16 10.89 3.50
CA ASN A 556 -5.51 9.52 3.11
C ASN A 556 -6.87 9.05 3.67
N TRP A 557 -7.56 9.86 4.47
CA TRP A 557 -8.92 9.56 4.93
C TRP A 557 -9.85 9.42 3.72
N SER A 558 -9.90 10.45 2.86
CA SER A 558 -10.69 10.42 1.62
C SER A 558 -9.86 10.05 0.39
N GLY A 559 -8.53 10.16 0.47
CA GLY A 559 -7.59 9.87 -0.62
C GLY A 559 -7.03 8.45 -0.63
N ASP A 560 -6.15 8.19 -1.60
CA ASP A 560 -5.27 7.01 -1.59
C ASP A 560 -4.10 7.20 -0.60
N GLU A 561 -3.46 6.11 -0.21
CA GLU A 561 -2.28 6.14 0.67
C GLU A 561 -1.07 6.77 -0.04
N LYS A 562 -0.27 7.53 0.72
CA LYS A 562 0.93 8.22 0.23
C LYS A 562 2.17 7.33 0.38
N TYR A 563 2.87 7.07 -0.71
CA TYR A 563 4.15 6.32 -0.70
C TYR A 563 5.16 6.92 -1.66
#